data_AF-A0A2I0NXN8-F1
#
_entry.id   AF-A0A2I0NXN8-F1
#
_cell.length_a   1.000
_cell.length_b   1.000
_cell.length_c   1.000
_cell.angle_alpha   90.00
_cell.angle_beta   90.00
_cell.angle_gamma   90.00
#
_symmetry.space_group_name_H-M   'P 1'
#
loop_
_entity.id
_entity.type
_entity.pdbx_description
1 polymer ?
#
loop_
_entity_poly.entity_id
_entity_poly.type
_entity_poly.pdbx_seq_one_letter_code
_entity_poly.pdbx_strand_id
1 'polypeptide(L)' 'MKTRGSGVLLHITSLPSRFGIGDLGPSAYDFVQFLSDAGQRYWQILPIHPTDPDYDNSPYHALS' A
#
# COMPACT_ATOMS: atom_id res chain seq x y z
N MET A 1 28.00 -6.83 -3.60
CA MET A 1 27.05 -6.86 -4.74
C MET A 1 25.67 -6.53 -4.22
N LYS A 2 24.89 -5.68 -4.91
CA LYS A 2 23.46 -5.49 -4.58
C LYS A 2 22.67 -6.69 -5.13
N THR A 3 21.86 -7.32 -4.29
CA THR A 3 20.95 -8.41 -4.70
C THR A 3 19.87 -7.84 -5.62
N ARG A 4 19.61 -8.48 -6.77
CA ARG A 4 18.51 -8.10 -7.66
C ARG A 4 17.16 -8.44 -7.02
N GLY A 5 16.16 -7.59 -7.25
CA GLY A 5 14.77 -7.84 -6.84
C GLY A 5 13.78 -6.98 -7.63
N SER A 6 12.52 -7.37 -7.58
CA SER A 6 11.38 -6.67 -8.18
C SER A 6 10.28 -6.50 -7.13
N GLY A 7 9.32 -5.64 -7.42
CA GLY A 7 8.21 -5.36 -6.52
C GLY A 7 7.05 -4.66 -7.21
N VAL A 8 5.99 -4.43 -6.44
CA VAL A 8 4.78 -3.73 -6.88
C VAL A 8 4.60 -2.44 -6.07
N LEU A 9 4.22 -1.37 -6.75
CA LEU A 9 3.71 -0.15 -6.13
C LEU A 9 2.20 -0.23 -6.06
N LEU A 10 1.64 -0.29 -4.86
CA LEU A 10 0.20 -0.27 -4.61
C LEU A 10 -0.04 0.35 -3.24
N HIS A 11 -0.81 1.44 -3.15
CA HIS A 11 -1.10 2.02 -1.84
C HIS A 11 -2.13 1.18 -1.07
N ILE A 12 -2.07 1.21 0.27
CA ILE A 12 -2.98 0.44 1.14
C ILE A 12 -4.44 0.76 0.83
N THR A 13 -4.75 2.04 0.55
CA THR A 13 -6.11 2.50 0.24
C THR A 13 -6.69 1.89 -1.04
N SER A 14 -5.83 1.37 -1.94
CA SER A 14 -6.23 0.70 -3.19
C SER A 14 -6.52 -0.79 -3.02
N LEU A 15 -6.27 -1.36 -1.83
CA LEU A 15 -6.65 -2.74 -1.56
C LEU A 15 -8.18 -2.90 -1.53
N PRO A 16 -8.70 -4.05 -1.98
CA PRO A 16 -10.12 -4.33 -1.84
C PRO A 16 -10.48 -4.43 -0.35
N SER A 17 -11.50 -3.70 0.10
CA SER A 17 -12.03 -3.79 1.45
C SER A 17 -13.56 -3.66 1.45
N ARG A 18 -14.16 -4.20 2.50
CA ARG A 18 -15.61 -4.20 2.72
C ARG A 18 -16.14 -2.84 3.20
N PHE A 19 -15.24 -1.94 3.59
CA PHE A 19 -15.58 -0.70 4.31
C PHE A 19 -15.29 0.58 3.50
N GLY A 20 -15.18 0.47 2.19
CA GLY A 20 -15.09 1.62 1.26
C GLY A 20 -13.67 2.12 0.97
N ILE A 21 -12.68 1.75 1.77
CA ILE A 21 -11.26 2.06 1.52
C ILE A 21 -10.40 0.88 1.95
N GLY A 22 -9.30 0.61 1.22
CA GLY A 22 -8.35 -0.42 1.59
C GLY A 22 -7.70 -0.14 2.95
N ASP A 23 -7.43 -1.21 3.70
CA ASP A 23 -6.98 -1.19 5.08
C ASP A 23 -5.91 -2.26 5.34
N LEU A 24 -5.37 -2.28 6.56
CA LEU A 24 -4.40 -3.30 7.02
C LEU A 24 -5.10 -4.56 7.57
N GLY A 25 -6.20 -4.97 6.94
CA GLY A 25 -6.96 -6.18 7.26
C GLY A 25 -6.60 -7.39 6.39
N PRO A 26 -7.52 -8.37 6.23
CA PRO A 26 -7.26 -9.63 5.51
C PRO A 26 -6.69 -9.46 4.10
N SER A 27 -7.21 -8.50 3.32
CA SER A 27 -6.76 -8.25 1.95
C SER A 27 -5.29 -7.82 1.86
N ALA A 28 -4.73 -7.21 2.90
CA ALA A 28 -3.31 -6.88 2.95
C ALA A 28 -2.44 -8.14 3.10
N TYR A 29 -2.89 -9.11 3.90
CA TYR A 29 -2.23 -10.41 4.02
C TYR A 29 -2.34 -11.20 2.71
N ASP A 30 -3.52 -11.22 2.09
CA ASP A 30 -3.72 -11.87 0.79
C ASP A 30 -2.83 -11.24 -0.30
N PHE A 31 -2.67 -9.92 -0.28
CA PHE A 31 -1.78 -9.23 -1.22
C PHE A 31 -0.30 -9.57 -0.98
N VAL A 32 0.15 -9.63 0.28
CA VAL A 32 1.52 -10.06 0.61
C VAL A 32 1.75 -11.52 0.22
N GLN A 33 0.77 -12.40 0.42
CA GLN A 33 0.83 -13.79 -0.03
C GLN A 33 0.96 -13.86 -1.56
N PHE A 34 0.15 -13.09 -2.29
CA PHE A 34 0.26 -12.96 -3.75
C PHE A 34 1.65 -12.48 -4.19
N LEU A 35 2.22 -11.46 -3.52
CA LEU A 35 3.57 -10.97 -3.84
C LEU A 35 4.62 -12.05 -3.60
N SER A 36 4.53 -12.79 -2.49
CA SER A 36 5.41 -13.91 -2.18
C SER A 36 5.33 -15.01 -3.25
N ASP A 37 4.12 -15.42 -3.62
CA ASP A 37 3.88 -16.46 -4.63
C ASP A 37 4.35 -16.02 -6.03
N ALA A 38 4.25 -14.72 -6.33
CA ALA A 38 4.76 -14.11 -7.56
C ALA A 38 6.28 -13.80 -7.54
N GLY A 39 6.99 -14.16 -6.46
CA GLY A 39 8.42 -13.91 -6.30
C GLY A 39 8.82 -12.44 -6.15
N GLN A 40 7.86 -11.56 -5.86
CA GLN A 40 8.12 -10.14 -5.60
C GLN A 40 8.74 -9.98 -4.22
N ARG A 41 9.76 -9.12 -4.13
CA ARG A 41 10.54 -8.91 -2.90
C ARG A 41 10.21 -7.59 -2.20
N TYR A 42 9.55 -6.69 -2.92
CA TYR A 42 9.23 -5.35 -2.43
C TYR A 42 7.76 -5.05 -2.66
N TRP A 43 7.15 -4.45 -1.65
CA TRP A 43 5.90 -3.73 -1.77
C TRP A 43 6.18 -2.27 -1.46
N GLN A 44 6.07 -1.41 -2.47
CA GLN A 44 6.20 0.02 -2.29
C GLN A 44 4.82 0.63 -2.04
N ILE A 45 4.75 1.54 -1.08
CA ILE A 45 3.55 2.31 -0.74
C ILE A 45 3.87 3.82 -0.76
N LEU A 46 2.84 4.63 -0.89
CA LEU A 46 2.86 6.07 -0.65
C LEU A 46 2.93 6.37 0.87
N PRO A 47 3.13 7.64 1.29
CA PRO A 47 3.16 7.97 2.71
C PRO A 47 1.82 7.64 3.41
N ILE A 48 1.91 7.17 4.67
CA ILE A 48 0.77 6.65 5.45
C ILE A 48 0.26 7.62 6.52
N HIS A 49 0.65 8.88 6.41
CA HIS A 49 0.23 9.93 7.34
C HIS A 49 -1.27 10.23 7.18
N PRO A 50 -1.94 10.75 8.22
CA PRO A 50 -3.31 11.23 8.09
C PRO A 50 -3.40 12.28 6.97
N THR A 51 -4.37 12.08 6.10
CA THR A 51 -4.67 12.99 4.99
C THR A 51 -5.77 13.97 5.38
N ASP A 52 -5.89 15.05 4.60
CA ASP A 52 -6.86 16.11 4.83
C ASP A 52 -7.81 16.22 3.62
N PRO A 53 -9.14 16.12 3.83
CA PRO A 53 -10.14 16.36 2.79
C PRO A 53 -10.04 17.74 2.12
N ASP A 54 -9.57 18.78 2.82
CA ASP A 54 -9.38 20.12 2.25
C ASP A 54 -8.28 20.15 1.16
N TYR A 55 -7.44 19.11 1.13
CA TYR A 55 -6.37 18.91 0.14
C TYR A 55 -6.57 17.61 -0.66
N ASP A 56 -7.84 17.26 -0.92
CA ASP A 56 -8.27 16.12 -1.73
C ASP A 56 -7.65 14.77 -1.30
N ASN A 57 -7.33 14.64 -0.01
CA ASN A 57 -6.74 13.45 0.59
C ASN A 57 -5.37 13.05 -0.01
N SER A 58 -4.57 14.02 -0.45
CA SER A 58 -3.21 13.75 -0.94
C SER A 58 -2.33 13.11 0.15
N PRO A 59 -1.73 11.92 -0.08
CA PRO A 59 -0.84 11.29 0.90
C PRO A 59 0.48 12.06 1.10
N TYR A 60 0.75 13.07 0.27
CA TYR A 60 1.90 13.96 0.39
C TYR A 60 1.59 15.27 1.11
N HIS A 61 0.31 15.52 1.42
CA HIS A 61 -0.12 16.64 2.26
C HIS A 61 -0.59 16.11 3.61
N ALA A 62 0.39 15.82 4.48
CA ALA A 62 0.16 15.20 5.77
C ALA A 62 -0.22 16.24 6.84
N LEU A 63 -1.14 15.85 7.72
CA LEU A 63 -1.46 16.62 8.93
C LEU A 63 -0.36 16.56 10.00
N SER A 64 0.48 15.51 10.00
CA SER A 64 1.55 15.26 10.99
C SER A 64 2.67 14.38 10.45
#